data_AF-A0A7X6P0V0-F1
#
_entry.id   AF-A0A7X6P0V0-F1
#
_cell.length_a   1.000
_cell.length_b   1.000
_cell.length_c   1.000
_cell.angle_alpha   90.00
_cell.angle_beta   90.00
_cell.angle_gamma   90.00
#
_symmetry.space_group_name_H-M   'P 1'
#
loop_
_entity.id
_entity.type
_entity.pdbx_description
1 polymer ?
#
loop_
_entity_poly.entity_id
_entity_poly.type
_entity_poly.pdbx_seq_one_letter_code
_entity_poly.pdbx_strand_id
1 'polypeptide(L)'
;MSESPLLSAVAAGVRVYDLGRPMFTGMPQSPNHAQFRTALTRRHGDMVRADGGSAAAEVIITGAHVGTHIDALSHVSHCGELYGGVDAATSQVGGTFSDHGVDTIEPMVRRGVLLDIAGFKGVERLEGGYEITVDDLEACA
;
A
#
# COMPACT_ATOMS: atom_id res chain seq x y z
N MET A 1 -31.82 9.36 13.74
CA MET A 1 -30.43 8.98 13.40
C MET A 1 -30.12 9.65 12.08
N SER A 2 -29.12 10.56 12.02
CA SER A 2 -28.77 11.19 10.74
C SER A 2 -28.19 10.12 9.81
N GLU A 3 -28.68 10.08 8.58
CA GLU A 3 -28.16 9.19 7.55
C GLU A 3 -26.67 9.49 7.33
N SER A 4 -25.83 8.44 7.23
CA SER A 4 -24.40 8.62 6.99
C SER A 4 -24.21 9.23 5.60
N PRO A 5 -23.51 10.38 5.45
CA PRO A 5 -23.23 10.98 4.15
C PRO A 5 -22.51 10.02 3.20
N LEU A 6 -21.64 9.17 3.75
CA LEU A 6 -20.93 8.14 3.00
C LEU A 6 -21.90 7.07 2.45
N LEU A 7 -22.81 6.57 3.30
CA LEU A 7 -23.81 5.58 2.86
C LEU A 7 -24.73 6.18 1.79
N SER A 8 -25.11 7.44 1.95
CA SER A 8 -25.92 8.17 0.98
C SER A 8 -25.20 8.31 -0.36
N ALA A 9 -23.90 8.64 -0.34
CA ALA A 9 -23.08 8.74 -1.55
C ALA A 9 -22.91 7.38 -2.26
N VAL A 10 -22.70 6.30 -1.51
CA VAL A 10 -22.62 4.94 -2.07
C VAL A 10 -23.96 4.50 -2.66
N ALA A 11 -25.07 4.74 -1.95
CA ALA A 11 -26.41 4.39 -2.41
C ALA A 11 -26.86 5.18 -3.65
N ALA A 12 -26.39 6.41 -3.81
CA ALA A 12 -26.63 7.23 -4.99
C ALA A 12 -25.90 6.71 -6.25
N GLY A 13 -25.02 5.73 -6.10
CA GLY A 13 -24.21 5.15 -7.17
C GLY A 13 -22.81 5.76 -7.21
N VAL A 14 -21.81 4.88 -7.22
CA VAL A 14 -20.39 5.27 -7.27
C VAL A 14 -19.69 4.61 -8.45
N ARG A 15 -18.74 5.33 -9.04
CA ARG A 15 -17.76 4.74 -9.93
C ARG A 15 -16.53 4.36 -9.12
N VAL A 16 -16.17 3.09 -9.19
CA VAL A 16 -15.01 2.55 -8.47
C VAL A 16 -13.81 2.53 -9.40
N TYR A 17 -12.68 3.05 -8.91
CA TYR A 17 -11.37 2.93 -9.55
C TYR A 17 -10.44 2.19 -8.59
N ASP A 18 -9.84 1.09 -9.06
CA ASP A 18 -8.82 0.37 -8.32
C ASP A 18 -7.46 1.05 -8.50
N LEU A 19 -6.86 1.49 -7.39
CA LEU A 19 -5.54 2.12 -7.35
C LEU A 19 -4.43 1.11 -6.96
N GLY A 20 -4.81 -0.13 -6.67
CA GLY A 20 -3.91 -1.24 -6.44
C GLY A 20 -3.17 -1.63 -7.71
N ARG A 21 -1.88 -1.93 -7.60
CA ARG A 21 -1.10 -2.54 -8.68
C ARG A 21 -1.04 -4.05 -8.49
N PRO A 22 -1.22 -4.84 -9.57
CA PRO A 22 -1.02 -6.28 -9.51
C PRO A 22 0.38 -6.62 -9.04
N MET A 23 0.49 -7.54 -8.07
CA MET A 23 1.76 -8.03 -7.59
C MET A 23 2.23 -9.22 -8.42
N PHE A 24 3.44 -9.14 -8.97
CA PHE A 24 4.03 -10.21 -9.77
C PHE A 24 5.56 -10.24 -9.62
N THR A 25 6.14 -11.43 -9.80
CA THR A 25 7.60 -11.59 -9.76
C THR A 25 8.25 -10.75 -10.85
N GLY A 26 9.12 -9.82 -10.45
CA GLY A 26 9.82 -8.90 -11.37
C GLY A 26 9.16 -7.53 -11.55
N MET A 27 8.10 -7.23 -10.79
CA MET A 27 7.50 -5.89 -10.77
C MET A 27 8.50 -4.82 -10.25
N PRO A 28 8.33 -3.54 -10.64
CA PRO A 28 9.12 -2.44 -10.08
C PRO A 28 8.97 -2.37 -8.57
N GLN A 29 10.10 -2.31 -7.86
CA GLN A 29 10.19 -2.23 -6.41
C GLN A 29 11.55 -1.66 -6.01
N SER A 30 11.63 -1.10 -4.81
CA SER A 30 12.90 -0.62 -4.26
C SER A 30 13.89 -1.78 -4.11
N PRO A 31 15.17 -1.60 -4.48
CA PRO A 31 16.20 -2.63 -4.26
C PRO A 31 16.51 -2.84 -2.77
N ASN A 32 16.05 -1.97 -1.87
CA ASN A 32 16.30 -2.06 -0.43
C ASN A 32 15.34 -3.00 0.30
N HIS A 33 14.33 -3.55 -0.38
CA HIS A 33 13.31 -4.41 0.24
C HIS A 33 13.34 -5.83 -0.33
N ALA A 34 12.86 -6.80 0.47
CA ALA A 34 12.66 -8.16 0.00
C ALA A 34 11.73 -8.18 -1.21
N GLN A 35 12.19 -8.77 -2.31
CA GLN A 35 11.45 -8.79 -3.56
C GLN A 35 10.16 -9.61 -3.45
N PHE A 36 9.07 -9.17 -4.10
CA PHE A 36 7.89 -10.01 -4.24
C PHE A 36 8.22 -11.30 -5.00
N ARG A 37 7.87 -12.44 -4.41
CA ARG A 37 7.96 -13.76 -5.03
C ARG A 37 6.71 -14.56 -4.70
N THR A 38 6.22 -15.29 -5.68
CA THR A 38 5.21 -16.32 -5.50
C THR A 38 5.67 -17.60 -6.15
N ALA A 39 5.40 -18.73 -5.50
CA ALA A 39 5.68 -20.06 -6.05
C ALA A 39 4.56 -21.02 -5.62
N LEU A 40 4.05 -21.80 -6.58
CA LEU A 40 3.10 -22.86 -6.29
C LEU A 40 3.83 -24.00 -5.55
N THR A 41 3.42 -24.28 -4.31
CA THR A 41 3.84 -25.47 -3.56
C THR A 41 3.02 -26.69 -3.94
N ARG A 42 1.84 -26.48 -4.53
CA ARG A 42 1.00 -27.51 -5.12
C ARG A 42 0.27 -26.94 -6.33
N ARG A 43 0.17 -27.71 -7.41
CA ARG A 43 -0.60 -27.36 -8.61
C ARG A 43 -1.85 -28.21 -8.69
N HIS A 44 -2.85 -27.70 -9.41
CA HIS A 44 -3.94 -28.55 -9.85
C HIS A 44 -3.40 -29.72 -10.66
N GLY A 45 -3.94 -30.92 -10.41
CA GLY A 45 -3.49 -32.17 -11.05
C GLY A 45 -2.37 -32.91 -10.31
N ASP A 46 -1.56 -32.25 -9.46
CA ASP A 46 -0.54 -32.97 -8.67
C ASP A 46 -1.17 -33.99 -7.72
N MET A 47 -2.38 -33.69 -7.22
CA MET A 47 -3.24 -34.67 -6.56
C MET A 47 -4.71 -34.34 -6.87
N VAL A 48 -5.42 -35.36 -7.37
CA VAL A 48 -6.85 -35.32 -7.68
C VAL A 48 -7.57 -36.32 -6.77
N ARG A 49 -8.60 -35.85 -6.07
CA ARG A 49 -9.45 -36.67 -5.21
C ARG A 49 -10.37 -37.56 -6.05
N ALA A 50 -10.95 -38.59 -5.44
CA ALA A 50 -11.83 -39.53 -6.13
C ALA A 50 -13.09 -38.88 -6.72
N ASP A 51 -13.52 -37.74 -6.17
CA ASP A 51 -14.62 -36.92 -6.69
C ASP A 51 -14.20 -35.97 -7.82
N GLY A 52 -12.95 -36.03 -8.27
CA GLY A 52 -12.37 -35.15 -9.28
C GLY A 52 -11.82 -33.83 -8.72
N GLY A 53 -11.95 -33.57 -7.41
CA GLY A 53 -11.47 -32.34 -6.79
C GLY A 53 -9.94 -32.23 -6.79
N SER A 54 -9.42 -31.06 -7.16
CA SER A 54 -7.99 -30.73 -6.99
C SER A 54 -7.83 -29.31 -6.48
N ALA A 55 -6.69 -29.03 -5.85
CA ALA A 55 -6.36 -27.72 -5.30
C ALA A 55 -4.92 -27.36 -5.64
N ALA A 56 -4.68 -26.07 -5.88
CA ALA A 56 -3.37 -25.47 -5.85
C ALA A 56 -3.12 -24.82 -4.49
N ALA A 57 -1.85 -24.60 -4.17
CA ALA A 57 -1.41 -23.82 -3.02
C ALA A 57 -0.11 -23.11 -3.38
N GLU A 58 0.11 -21.93 -2.79
CA GLU A 58 1.29 -21.12 -3.03
C GLU A 58 1.97 -20.67 -1.74
N VAL A 59 3.24 -20.32 -1.86
CA VAL A 59 3.97 -19.51 -0.89
C VAL A 59 4.19 -18.15 -1.51
N ILE A 60 3.95 -17.11 -0.71
CA ILE A 60 4.21 -15.72 -1.05
C ILE A 60 5.30 -15.20 -0.13
N ILE A 61 6.31 -14.58 -0.72
CA ILE A 61 7.34 -13.82 -0.01
C ILE A 61 7.18 -12.37 -0.44
N THR A 62 7.00 -11.46 0.52
CA THR A 62 6.85 -10.04 0.25
C THR A 62 7.47 -9.22 1.39
N GLY A 63 8.02 -8.06 1.06
CA GLY A 63 8.28 -7.00 2.03
C GLY A 63 7.02 -6.18 2.31
N ALA A 64 6.98 -5.46 3.44
CA ALA A 64 5.87 -4.57 3.80
C ALA A 64 5.77 -3.31 2.90
N HIS A 65 6.85 -2.96 2.20
CA HIS A 65 6.98 -1.77 1.34
C HIS A 65 7.03 -2.13 -0.16
N VAL A 66 6.26 -3.15 -0.55
CA VAL A 66 6.28 -3.75 -1.89
C VAL A 66 4.88 -3.65 -2.52
N GLY A 67 4.80 -3.13 -3.74
CA GLY A 67 3.53 -2.89 -4.43
C GLY A 67 2.83 -1.62 -3.95
N THR A 68 1.52 -1.51 -4.16
CA THR A 68 0.71 -0.45 -3.53
C THR A 68 0.61 -0.76 -2.03
N HIS A 69 1.12 0.12 -1.18
CA HIS A 69 1.26 -0.11 0.27
C HIS A 69 0.99 1.15 1.09
N ILE A 70 1.00 1.00 2.42
CA ILE A 70 0.92 2.07 3.41
C ILE A 70 2.12 1.93 4.34
N ASP A 71 2.82 3.03 4.57
CA ASP A 71 3.86 3.10 5.59
C ASP A 71 3.24 3.52 6.93
N ALA A 72 3.45 2.71 7.95
CA ALA A 72 3.04 3.05 9.32
C ALA A 72 3.99 4.10 9.92
N LEU A 73 3.57 4.75 11.01
CA LEU A 73 4.39 5.77 11.69
C LEU A 73 5.68 5.18 12.30
N SER A 74 5.77 3.86 12.46
CA SER A 74 7.00 3.16 12.87
C SER A 74 8.01 2.96 11.73
N HIS A 75 7.68 3.29 10.47
CA HIS A 75 8.52 2.97 9.31
C HIS A 75 9.83 3.77 9.28
N VAL A 76 9.77 5.07 9.58
CA VAL A 76 10.91 5.99 9.47
C VAL A 76 11.13 6.69 10.80
N SER A 77 12.36 6.65 11.30
CA SER A 77 12.81 7.45 12.43
C SER A 77 13.65 8.64 11.97
N HIS A 78 13.70 9.70 12.77
CA HIS A 78 14.67 10.78 12.63
C HIS A 78 15.41 10.97 13.95
N CYS A 79 16.75 11.05 13.92
CA CYS A 79 17.59 11.16 15.12
C CYS A 79 17.34 10.07 16.19
N GLY A 80 16.95 8.86 15.76
CA GLY A 80 16.67 7.73 16.66
C GLY A 80 15.25 7.73 17.23
N GLU A 81 14.42 8.71 16.87
CA GLU A 81 13.06 8.84 17.37
C GLU A 81 12.02 8.58 16.27
N LEU A 82 10.96 7.85 16.61
CA LEU A 82 9.74 7.75 15.81
C LEU A 82 8.86 8.98 16.09
N TYR A 83 7.69 9.01 15.43
CA TYR A 83 6.66 10.02 15.72
C TYR A 83 6.39 10.11 17.23
N GLY A 84 6.22 11.33 17.74
CA GLY A 84 5.94 11.56 19.16
C GLY A 84 7.13 11.38 20.11
N GLY A 85 8.36 11.22 19.60
CA GLY A 85 9.57 11.12 20.43
C GLY A 85 9.81 9.71 21.01
N VAL A 86 9.19 8.68 20.43
CA VAL A 86 9.38 7.30 20.86
C VAL A 86 10.77 6.82 20.41
N ASP A 87 11.56 6.26 21.33
CA ASP A 87 12.86 5.67 21.00
C ASP A 87 12.70 4.48 20.04
N ALA A 88 13.23 4.63 18.83
CA ALA A 88 13.07 3.64 17.77
C ALA A 88 13.77 2.32 18.10
N ALA A 89 14.91 2.38 18.80
CA ALA A 89 15.69 1.19 19.16
C ALA A 89 14.93 0.28 20.14
N THR A 90 14.26 0.87 21.13
CA THR A 90 13.41 0.16 22.09
C THR A 90 12.15 -0.37 21.41
N SER A 91 11.52 0.43 20.54
CA SER A 91 10.25 0.05 19.92
C SER A 91 10.36 -1.17 18.99
N GLN A 92 11.52 -1.41 18.37
CA GLN A 92 11.73 -2.54 17.45
C GLN A 92 12.23 -3.84 18.12
N VAL A 93 12.41 -3.85 19.45
CA VAL A 93 12.92 -5.02 20.16
C VAL A 93 11.97 -6.21 19.98
N GLY A 94 12.53 -7.37 19.61
CA GLY A 94 11.74 -8.59 19.34
C GLY A 94 11.36 -8.79 17.87
N GLY A 95 11.78 -7.89 16.98
CA GLY A 95 11.55 -8.02 15.53
C GLY A 95 10.16 -7.54 15.09
N THR A 96 9.45 -6.83 15.97
CA THR A 96 8.18 -6.17 15.72
C THR A 96 8.23 -4.76 16.29
N PHE A 97 7.33 -3.88 15.87
CA PHE A 97 7.19 -2.55 16.48
C PHE A 97 6.14 -2.58 17.58
N SER A 98 6.52 -2.25 18.81
CA SER A 98 5.57 -2.11 19.93
C SER A 98 4.72 -0.85 19.84
N ASP A 99 5.21 0.16 19.11
CA ASP A 99 4.57 1.45 18.95
C ASP A 99 4.39 1.74 17.47
N HIS A 100 3.30 2.42 17.12
CA HIS A 100 3.09 2.95 15.77
C HIS A 100 3.11 1.91 14.64
N GLY A 101 2.93 0.62 14.98
CA GLY A 101 2.80 -0.48 14.03
C GLY A 101 1.58 -0.31 13.14
N VAL A 102 1.61 -0.97 11.97
CA VAL A 102 0.51 -0.88 10.98
C VAL A 102 -0.83 -1.38 11.53
N ASP A 103 -0.79 -2.29 12.52
CA ASP A 103 -1.94 -2.82 13.24
C ASP A 103 -2.69 -1.75 14.07
N THR A 104 -2.05 -0.60 14.32
CA THR A 104 -2.68 0.56 14.99
C THR A 104 -3.49 1.44 14.03
N ILE A 105 -3.39 1.22 12.72
CA ILE A 105 -4.10 2.02 11.71
C ILE A 105 -5.56 1.56 11.62
N GLU A 106 -6.49 2.45 11.97
CA GLU A 106 -7.92 2.19 11.82
C GLU A 106 -8.34 2.08 10.33
N PRO A 107 -9.39 1.33 10.00
CA PRO A 107 -9.94 1.30 8.65
C PRO A 107 -10.27 2.70 8.12
N MET A 108 -9.68 3.06 6.98
CA MET A 108 -9.84 4.40 6.40
C MET A 108 -10.90 4.42 5.30
N VAL A 109 -12.01 5.09 5.54
CA VAL A 109 -12.92 5.53 4.48
C VAL A 109 -13.12 7.04 4.60
N ARG A 110 -12.46 7.78 3.71
CA ARG A 110 -12.35 9.23 3.76
C ARG A 110 -12.36 9.84 2.37
N ARG A 111 -12.54 11.16 2.31
CA ARG A 111 -12.38 11.93 1.06
C ARG A 111 -10.94 11.82 0.58
N GLY A 112 -10.75 11.45 -0.68
CA GLY A 112 -9.50 11.57 -1.41
C GLY A 112 -9.54 12.77 -2.37
N VAL A 113 -8.38 13.39 -2.60
CA VAL A 113 -8.17 14.43 -3.62
C VAL A 113 -7.03 13.97 -4.52
N LEU A 114 -7.24 13.99 -5.83
CA LEU A 114 -6.20 13.71 -6.82
C LEU A 114 -5.76 15.05 -7.41
N LEU A 115 -4.48 15.38 -7.25
CA LEU A 115 -3.84 16.51 -7.93
C LEU A 115 -2.99 15.97 -9.08
N ASP A 116 -3.43 16.21 -10.32
CA ASP A 116 -2.71 15.79 -11.53
C ASP A 116 -1.67 16.84 -11.92
N ILE A 117 -0.51 16.81 -11.27
CA ILE A 117 0.58 17.78 -11.49
C ILE A 117 1.13 17.72 -12.92
N ALA A 118 1.20 16.52 -13.51
CA ALA A 118 1.67 16.35 -14.89
C ALA A 118 0.67 16.99 -15.88
N GLY A 119 -0.62 16.67 -15.72
CA GLY A 119 -1.69 17.27 -16.50
C GLY A 119 -1.78 18.78 -16.35
N PHE A 120 -1.64 19.30 -15.12
CA PHE A 120 -1.58 20.75 -14.85
C PHE A 120 -0.44 21.44 -15.61
N LYS A 121 0.74 20.81 -15.67
CA LYS A 121 1.91 21.32 -16.42
C LYS A 121 1.83 21.05 -17.93
N GLY A 122 0.77 20.41 -18.41
CA GLY A 122 0.56 20.10 -19.83
C GLY A 122 1.54 19.05 -20.38
N VAL A 123 2.07 18.17 -19.51
CA VAL A 123 3.00 17.10 -19.91
C VAL A 123 2.40 15.73 -19.60
N GLU A 124 2.76 14.72 -20.39
CA GLU A 124 2.33 13.34 -20.13
C GLU A 124 2.99 12.75 -18.88
N ARG A 125 4.25 13.15 -18.61
CA ARG A 125 5.05 12.66 -17.49
C ARG A 125 6.08 13.71 -17.08
N LEU A 126 6.29 13.86 -15.78
CA LEU A 126 7.37 14.68 -15.22
C LEU A 126 8.74 14.03 -15.46
N GLU A 127 9.77 14.85 -15.61
CA GLU A 127 11.15 14.38 -15.69
C GLU A 127 11.57 13.65 -14.40
N GLY A 128 12.48 12.70 -14.51
CA GLY A 128 12.99 11.97 -13.35
C GLY A 128 13.72 12.89 -12.39
N GLY A 129 13.29 12.93 -11.13
CA GLY A 129 13.87 13.80 -10.10
C GLY A 129 13.28 15.22 -10.05
N TYR A 130 12.24 15.51 -10.83
CA TYR A 130 11.47 16.74 -10.66
C TYR A 130 10.86 16.80 -9.25
N GLU A 131 11.19 17.85 -8.50
CA GLU A 131 10.61 18.11 -7.18
C GLU A 131 9.21 18.73 -7.33
N ILE A 132 8.21 18.09 -6.73
CA ILE A 132 6.86 18.67 -6.62
C ILE A 132 6.85 19.61 -5.43
N THR A 133 6.69 20.92 -5.69
CA THR A 133 6.77 21.98 -4.68
C THR A 133 5.41 22.33 -4.08
N VAL A 134 5.39 23.16 -3.02
CA VAL A 134 4.13 23.73 -2.48
C VAL A 134 3.39 24.54 -3.55
N ASP A 135 4.10 25.37 -4.32
CA ASP A 135 3.51 26.17 -5.40
C ASP A 135 2.84 25.27 -6.47
N ASP A 136 3.42 24.10 -6.78
CA ASP A 136 2.81 23.14 -7.69
C ASP A 136 1.49 22.57 -7.12
N LEU A 137 1.44 22.30 -5.81
CA LEU A 137 0.24 21.79 -5.15
C LEU A 137 -0.85 22.86 -5.09
N GLU A 138 -0.51 24.10 -4.73
CA GLU A 138 -1.46 25.21 -4.65
C GLU A 138 -2.02 25.59 -6.01
N ALA A 139 -1.19 25.60 -7.06
CA ALA A 139 -1.63 25.94 -8.40
C ALA A 139 -2.48 24.84 -9.08
N CYS A 140 -2.38 23.59 -8.63
CA CYS A 140 -3.15 22.45 -9.16
C CYS A 140 -4.47 22.22 -8.42
N ALA A 141 -4.64 22.78 -7.21
CA ALA A 141 -5.77 22.52 -6.31
C ALA A 141 -7.12 23.12 -6.73
#